data_AF-A0A8X8VU83-F1
#
_entry.id   AF-A0A8X8VU83-F1
#
_cell.length_a   1.000
_cell.length_b   1.000
_cell.length_c   1.000
_cell.angle_alpha   90.00
_cell.angle_beta   90.00
_cell.angle_gamma   90.00
#
_symmetry.space_group_name_H-M   'P 1'
#
loop_
_entity.id
_entity.type
_entity.pdbx_description
1 polymer ?
#
loop_
_entity_poly.entity_id
_entity_poly.type
_entity_poly.pdbx_seq_one_letter_code
_entity_poly.pdbx_strand_id
1 'polypeptide(L)'
;MKMSVIPSFLILSLLLLIHSSNGFDITQILNQYPDFSNFNSYLSQTNLASAINSRNTITVLVVDNANIASLSSRSPDVIKNILSVHIILDYYDVTKLQQLTATSPLPTTLFQSTGLALGQQGFLNVTHPSTASITFGSAMPGSTQTSTLVNSPTKAAAPPTKAAAPTKAAAPTKAAAPTKAAAPTKAAAPTKAAAPTKAAAPTVATTPSDAPGSASSLLHRQMILRHQMNRVRAHLQPRVQQRR
;
A
#
# COMPACT_ATOMS: atom_id res chain seq x y z
N MET A 1 -57.42 -28.79 0.28
CA MET A 1 -56.04 -28.52 -0.20
C MET A 1 -55.74 -27.04 0.02
N LYS A 2 -54.81 -26.70 0.92
CA LYS A 2 -54.32 -25.33 1.13
C LYS A 2 -53.09 -25.13 0.24
N MET A 3 -53.21 -24.31 -0.79
CA MET A 3 -52.06 -23.90 -1.61
C MET A 3 -51.25 -22.88 -0.80
N SER A 4 -50.16 -23.35 -0.20
CA SER A 4 -49.17 -22.50 0.45
C SER A 4 -48.39 -21.75 -0.63
N VAL A 5 -48.80 -20.53 -0.93
CA VAL A 5 -48.07 -19.62 -1.83
C VAL A 5 -46.85 -19.11 -1.04
N ILE A 6 -45.72 -19.78 -1.22
CA ILE A 6 -44.43 -19.31 -0.71
C ILE A 6 -44.17 -17.95 -1.41
N PRO A 7 -43.86 -16.87 -0.67
CA PRO A 7 -43.66 -15.56 -1.28
C PRO A 7 -42.39 -15.62 -2.13
N SER A 8 -42.57 -15.59 -3.46
CA SER A 8 -41.52 -15.63 -4.49
C SER A 8 -40.46 -14.52 -4.36
N PHE A 9 -40.70 -13.52 -3.50
CA PHE A 9 -39.73 -12.46 -3.16
C PHE A 9 -38.56 -12.95 -2.29
N LEU A 10 -38.73 -13.99 -1.48
CA LEU A 10 -37.66 -14.50 -0.61
C LEU A 10 -36.63 -15.32 -1.40
N ILE A 11 -37.05 -15.96 -2.50
CA ILE A 11 -36.19 -16.71 -3.41
C ILE A 11 -35.33 -15.75 -4.27
N LEU A 12 -35.88 -14.60 -4.69
CA LEU A 12 -35.13 -13.60 -5.46
C LEU A 12 -34.10 -12.86 -4.58
N SER A 13 -34.38 -12.65 -3.29
CA SER A 13 -33.43 -12.05 -2.35
C SER A 13 -32.26 -12.98 -1.98
N LEU A 14 -32.43 -14.30 -2.09
CA LEU A 14 -31.39 -15.28 -1.77
C LEU A 14 -30.44 -15.56 -2.96
N LEU A 15 -30.83 -15.22 -4.20
CA LEU A 15 -29.98 -15.34 -5.39
C LEU A 15 -29.00 -14.19 -5.62
N LEU A 16 -29.00 -13.12 -4.80
CA LEU A 16 -28.04 -12.01 -4.92
C LEU A 16 -26.71 -12.23 -4.18
N LEU A 17 -26.50 -13.35 -3.46
CA LEU A 17 -25.38 -13.50 -2.52
C LEU A 17 -24.21 -14.40 -2.98
N ILE A 18 -24.11 -14.79 -4.25
CA ILE A 18 -22.93 -15.51 -4.75
C ILE A 18 -22.52 -15.00 -6.13
N HIS A 19 -22.06 -13.75 -6.18
CA HIS A 19 -21.08 -13.35 -7.17
C HIS A 19 -19.71 -13.49 -6.51
N SER A 20 -19.07 -14.65 -6.65
CA SER A 20 -17.62 -14.73 -6.50
C SER A 20 -17.05 -13.92 -7.66
N SER A 21 -16.80 -12.63 -7.46
CA SER A 21 -15.86 -11.94 -8.32
C SER A 21 -14.56 -12.73 -8.19
N ASN A 22 -14.11 -13.34 -9.29
CA ASN A 22 -12.73 -13.77 -9.40
C ASN A 22 -11.91 -12.50 -9.34
N GLY A 23 -11.64 -12.03 -8.12
CA GLY A 23 -10.79 -10.89 -7.86
C GLY A 23 -9.44 -11.18 -8.50
N PHE A 24 -8.93 -10.20 -9.23
CA PHE A 24 -7.59 -10.27 -9.77
C PHE A 24 -6.60 -10.32 -8.61
N ASP A 25 -6.05 -11.50 -8.34
CA ASP A 25 -5.01 -11.68 -7.34
C ASP A 25 -3.68 -11.96 -8.04
N ILE A 26 -2.75 -11.02 -7.92
CA ILE A 26 -1.42 -11.12 -8.52
C ILE A 26 -0.70 -12.39 -8.09
N THR A 27 -0.90 -12.85 -6.84
CA THR A 27 -0.23 -14.04 -6.33
C THR A 27 -0.75 -15.31 -6.99
N GLN A 28 -2.05 -15.36 -7.28
CA GLN A 28 -2.68 -16.48 -7.99
C GLN A 28 -2.31 -16.51 -9.47
N ILE A 29 -2.13 -15.33 -10.08
CA ILE A 29 -1.63 -15.23 -11.46
C ILE A 29 -0.19 -15.73 -11.52
N LEU A 30 0.69 -15.25 -10.63
CA LEU A 30 2.10 -15.65 -10.63
C LEU A 30 2.33 -17.09 -10.22
N ASN A 31 1.44 -17.70 -9.41
CA ASN A 31 1.54 -19.13 -9.05
C ASN A 31 1.46 -20.07 -10.26
N GLN A 32 0.92 -19.62 -11.39
CA GLN A 32 0.88 -20.40 -12.64
C GLN A 32 2.23 -20.43 -13.37
N TYR A 33 3.21 -19.65 -12.90
CA TYR A 33 4.52 -19.48 -13.54
C TYR A 33 5.65 -19.79 -12.54
N PRO A 34 6.16 -21.04 -12.51
CA PRO A 34 7.20 -21.46 -11.57
C PRO A 34 8.49 -20.61 -11.60
N ASP A 35 8.82 -20.06 -12.77
CA ASP A 35 9.99 -19.20 -13.00
C ASP A 35 9.94 -17.86 -12.25
N PHE A 36 8.77 -17.49 -11.69
CA PHE A 36 8.55 -16.26 -10.94
C PHE A 36 8.22 -16.51 -9.46
N SER A 37 8.39 -17.73 -8.98
CA SER A 37 8.05 -18.12 -7.60
C SER A 37 8.79 -17.30 -6.53
N ASN A 38 10.07 -16.96 -6.74
CA ASN A 38 10.82 -16.11 -5.81
C ASN A 38 10.24 -14.69 -5.76
N PHE A 39 9.91 -14.12 -6.93
CA PHE A 39 9.28 -12.80 -7.02
C PHE A 39 7.93 -12.78 -6.28
N ASN A 40 7.09 -13.79 -6.52
CA ASN A 40 5.79 -13.93 -5.88
C ASN A 40 5.89 -14.08 -4.34
N SER A 41 6.88 -14.86 -3.89
CA SER A 41 7.17 -15.01 -2.46
C SER A 41 7.55 -13.68 -1.82
N TYR A 42 8.42 -12.89 -2.46
CA TYR A 42 8.78 -11.59 -1.91
C TYR A 42 7.63 -10.58 -1.93
N LEU A 43 6.75 -10.58 -2.94
CA LEU A 43 5.55 -9.74 -2.94
C LEU A 43 4.67 -10.00 -1.71
N SER A 44 4.53 -11.28 -1.35
CA SER A 44 3.74 -11.71 -0.19
C SER A 44 4.40 -11.28 1.12
N GLN A 45 5.70 -11.56 1.27
CA GLN A 45 6.48 -11.23 2.48
C GLN A 45 6.56 -9.73 2.76
N THR A 46 6.60 -8.91 1.71
CA THR A 46 6.74 -7.44 1.82
C THR A 46 5.41 -6.68 1.86
N ASN A 47 4.28 -7.41 1.81
CA ASN A 47 2.92 -6.87 1.71
C ASN A 47 2.68 -6.05 0.42
N LEU A 48 3.51 -6.25 -0.61
CA LEU A 48 3.29 -5.62 -1.91
C LEU A 48 2.16 -6.29 -2.69
N ALA A 49 1.91 -7.58 -2.48
CA ALA A 49 0.78 -8.29 -3.07
C ALA A 49 -0.56 -7.60 -2.76
N SER A 50 -0.81 -7.25 -1.49
CA SER A 50 -2.02 -6.54 -1.10
C SER A 50 -2.08 -5.14 -1.73
N ALA A 51 -0.95 -4.44 -1.79
CA ALA A 51 -0.88 -3.10 -2.37
C ALA A 51 -1.11 -3.10 -3.90
N ILE A 52 -0.74 -4.18 -4.59
CA ILE A 52 -1.04 -4.41 -6.01
C ILE A 52 -2.53 -4.72 -6.18
N ASN A 53 -3.04 -5.68 -5.40
CA ASN A 53 -4.43 -6.15 -5.52
C ASN A 53 -5.47 -5.07 -5.15
N SER A 54 -5.09 -4.04 -4.40
CA SER A 54 -5.96 -2.91 -4.06
C SER A 54 -6.03 -1.82 -5.14
N ARG A 55 -5.35 -1.98 -6.28
CA ARG A 55 -5.26 -0.95 -7.34
C ARG A 55 -6.19 -1.29 -8.50
N ASN A 56 -6.81 -0.24 -9.06
CA ASN A 56 -7.65 -0.36 -10.25
C ASN A 56 -6.83 -0.57 -11.53
N THR A 57 -5.64 0.03 -11.59
CA THR A 57 -4.69 -0.07 -12.69
C THR A 57 -3.31 -0.31 -12.13
N ILE A 58 -2.61 -1.29 -12.68
CA ILE A 58 -1.25 -1.63 -12.27
C ILE A 58 -0.57 -2.38 -13.44
N THR A 59 0.73 -2.21 -13.58
CA THR A 59 1.58 -3.07 -14.42
C THR A 59 2.71 -3.61 -13.56
N VAL A 60 2.88 -4.93 -13.53
CA VAL A 60 3.95 -5.57 -12.74
C VAL A 60 5.01 -6.08 -13.70
N LEU A 61 6.22 -5.52 -13.59
CA LEU A 61 7.42 -5.98 -14.30
C LEU A 61 8.06 -7.12 -13.52
N VAL A 62 7.67 -8.35 -13.85
CA VAL A 62 8.11 -9.54 -13.12
C VAL A 62 9.55 -9.90 -13.50
N VAL A 63 10.37 -10.24 -12.51
CA VAL A 63 11.76 -10.70 -12.68
C VAL A 63 11.83 -12.21 -12.43
N ASP A 64 12.52 -12.94 -13.29
CA ASP A 64 12.72 -14.38 -13.12
C ASP A 64 13.60 -14.73 -11.90
N ASN A 65 13.51 -16.00 -11.49
CA ASN A 65 14.19 -16.53 -10.32
C ASN A 65 15.72 -16.37 -10.39
N ALA A 66 16.33 -16.46 -11.58
CA ALA A 66 17.78 -16.35 -11.74
C ALA A 66 18.25 -14.91 -11.52
N ASN A 67 17.53 -13.94 -12.07
CA ASN A 67 17.85 -12.53 -12.00
C ASN A 67 17.51 -11.89 -10.63
N ILE A 68 16.57 -12.46 -9.87
CA ILE A 68 16.21 -11.96 -8.53
C ILE A 68 16.98 -12.62 -7.36
N ALA A 69 17.78 -13.65 -7.63
CA ALA A 69 18.46 -14.45 -6.59
C ALA A 69 19.32 -13.60 -5.63
N SER A 70 19.94 -12.53 -6.14
CA SER A 70 20.80 -11.61 -5.38
C SER A 70 20.07 -10.82 -4.28
N LEU A 71 18.73 -10.79 -4.31
CA LEU A 71 17.92 -10.10 -3.30
C LEU A 71 17.75 -10.90 -2.00
N SER A 72 17.99 -12.22 -2.04
CA SER A 72 17.79 -13.12 -0.89
C SER A 72 18.63 -12.76 0.35
N SER A 73 19.78 -12.12 0.16
CA SER A 73 20.68 -11.69 1.24
C SER A 73 20.41 -10.26 1.73
N ARG A 74 19.36 -9.60 1.23
CA ARG A 74 19.02 -8.21 1.57
C ARG A 74 17.97 -8.15 2.67
N SER A 75 17.86 -6.99 3.34
CA SER A 75 16.82 -6.79 4.35
C SER A 75 15.43 -6.67 3.69
N PRO A 76 14.34 -7.02 4.42
CA PRO A 76 12.98 -6.95 3.89
C PRO A 76 12.59 -5.57 3.35
N ASP A 77 13.06 -4.48 4.00
CA ASP A 77 12.80 -3.11 3.55
C ASP A 77 13.48 -2.80 2.20
N VAL A 78 14.71 -3.28 2.02
CA VAL A 78 15.44 -3.12 0.76
C VAL A 78 14.76 -3.93 -0.34
N ILE A 79 14.38 -5.17 -0.06
CA ILE A 79 13.64 -6.02 -1.00
C ILE A 79 12.32 -5.34 -1.41
N LYS A 80 11.57 -4.82 -0.44
CA LYS A 80 10.32 -4.08 -0.67
C LYS A 80 10.54 -2.86 -1.57
N ASN A 81 11.57 -2.06 -1.29
CA ASN A 81 11.88 -0.88 -2.10
C ASN A 81 12.26 -1.26 -3.53
N ILE A 82 13.10 -2.29 -3.71
CA ILE A 82 13.51 -2.78 -5.04
C ILE A 82 12.30 -3.31 -5.83
N LEU A 83 11.44 -4.12 -5.21
CA LEU A 83 10.22 -4.64 -5.85
C LEU A 83 9.23 -3.51 -6.16
N SER A 84 9.15 -2.49 -5.31
CA SER A 84 8.26 -1.34 -5.53
C SER A 84 8.62 -0.56 -6.80
N VAL A 85 9.88 -0.60 -7.25
CA VAL A 85 10.31 -0.01 -8.53
C VAL A 85 9.81 -0.82 -9.74
N HIS A 86 9.56 -2.12 -9.56
CA HIS A 86 9.06 -2.99 -10.62
C HIS A 86 7.52 -2.92 -10.80
N ILE A 87 6.84 -2.16 -9.95
CA ILE A 87 5.37 -2.05 -9.94
C ILE A 87 4.98 -0.67 -10.43
N ILE A 88 4.44 -0.57 -11.65
CA ILE A 88 3.99 0.69 -12.26
C ILE A 88 2.51 0.91 -11.92
N LEU A 89 2.17 2.14 -11.54
CA LEU A 89 0.82 2.50 -11.07
C LEU A 89 -0.24 2.61 -12.17
N ASP A 90 0.20 2.62 -13.43
CA ASP A 90 -0.65 2.70 -14.61
C ASP A 90 -0.56 1.42 -15.45
N TYR A 91 -1.52 1.25 -16.37
CA TYR A 91 -1.55 0.12 -17.28
C TYR A 91 -0.75 0.39 -18.57
N TYR A 92 0.37 -0.33 -18.70
CA TYR A 92 1.26 -0.33 -19.84
C TYR A 92 1.34 -1.75 -20.44
N ASP A 93 0.93 -1.88 -21.69
CA ASP A 93 1.22 -3.06 -22.51
C ASP A 93 2.52 -2.84 -23.30
N VAL A 94 2.98 -3.89 -23.99
CA VAL A 94 4.21 -3.81 -24.80
C VAL A 94 4.12 -2.70 -25.85
N THR A 95 2.96 -2.53 -26.49
CA THR A 95 2.74 -1.50 -27.51
C THR A 95 2.82 -0.08 -26.94
N LYS A 96 2.19 0.19 -25.80
CA LYS A 96 2.29 1.47 -25.09
C LYS A 96 3.73 1.75 -24.67
N LEU A 97 4.45 0.74 -24.16
CA LEU A 97 5.85 0.88 -23.80
C LEU A 97 6.74 1.17 -25.02
N GLN A 98 6.43 0.61 -26.19
CA GLN A 98 7.11 0.92 -27.46
C GLN A 98 6.81 2.33 -27.98
N GLN A 99 5.63 2.87 -27.67
CA GLN A 99 5.21 4.20 -28.09
C GLN A 99 5.69 5.32 -27.16
N LEU A 100 6.25 4.97 -25.99
CA LEU A 100 6.83 5.96 -25.09
C LEU A 100 8.03 6.64 -25.75
N THR A 101 7.98 7.97 -25.79
CA THR A 101 9.06 8.82 -26.30
C THR A 101 9.63 9.69 -25.18
N ALA A 102 10.74 10.38 -25.42
CA ALA A 102 11.34 11.30 -24.45
C ALA A 102 10.41 12.45 -23.98
N THR A 103 9.35 12.74 -24.75
CA THR A 103 8.34 13.74 -24.41
C THR A 103 7.12 13.16 -23.71
N SER A 104 7.02 11.82 -23.62
CA SER A 104 5.92 11.15 -22.95
C SER A 104 6.02 11.29 -21.43
N PRO A 105 4.89 11.32 -20.70
CA PRO A 105 4.92 11.26 -19.24
C PRO A 105 5.63 10.00 -18.75
N LEU A 106 6.51 10.16 -17.76
CA LEU A 106 7.28 9.05 -17.21
C LEU A 106 6.36 8.12 -16.40
N PRO A 107 6.39 6.80 -16.67
CA PRO A 107 5.68 5.82 -15.84
C PRO A 107 6.06 5.95 -14.37
N THR A 108 5.05 6.10 -13.51
CA THR A 108 5.26 6.23 -12.05
C THR A 108 5.21 4.86 -11.40
N THR A 109 6.20 4.54 -10.56
CA THR A 109 6.22 3.27 -9.82
C THR A 109 5.65 3.40 -8.41
N LEU A 110 5.35 2.28 -7.78
CA LEU A 110 4.90 2.22 -6.40
C LEU A 110 5.96 2.81 -5.47
N PHE A 111 7.25 2.63 -5.77
CA PHE A 111 8.35 3.22 -5.00
C PHE A 111 8.24 4.75 -4.94
N GLN A 112 7.91 5.41 -6.06
CA GLN A 112 7.69 6.86 -6.07
C GLN A 112 6.53 7.27 -5.15
N SER A 113 5.44 6.49 -5.14
CA SER A 113 4.26 6.79 -4.31
C SER A 113 4.50 6.63 -2.80
N THR A 114 5.59 5.97 -2.39
CA THR A 114 5.95 5.85 -0.97
C THR A 114 6.51 7.15 -0.39
N GLY A 115 6.97 8.09 -1.23
CA GLY A 115 7.68 9.28 -0.80
C GLY A 115 9.13 9.04 -0.35
N LEU A 116 9.63 7.80 -0.37
CA LEU A 116 11.02 7.47 -0.04
C LEU A 116 11.99 7.73 -1.20
N ALA A 117 11.46 7.81 -2.42
CA ALA A 117 12.25 8.07 -3.63
C ALA A 117 12.82 9.48 -3.63
N LEU A 118 14.12 9.62 -3.94
CA LEU A 118 14.74 10.93 -4.11
C LEU A 118 14.55 11.41 -5.56
N GLY A 119 13.94 12.58 -5.72
CA GLY A 119 13.69 13.15 -7.04
C GLY A 119 12.86 12.22 -7.92
N GLN A 120 13.43 11.84 -9.07
CA GLN A 120 12.78 10.98 -10.06
C GLN A 120 13.18 9.50 -9.96
N GLN A 121 13.70 9.06 -8.81
CA GLN A 121 14.23 7.72 -8.65
C GLN A 121 13.19 6.62 -8.91
N GLY A 122 11.93 6.84 -8.49
CA GLY A 122 10.82 5.91 -8.68
C GLY A 122 10.04 6.14 -9.96
N PHE A 123 10.48 7.01 -10.85
CA PHE A 123 9.93 7.09 -12.21
C PHE A 123 10.75 6.20 -13.13
N LEU A 124 10.06 5.53 -14.05
CA LEU A 124 10.70 4.63 -15.00
C LEU A 124 11.06 5.42 -16.25
N ASN A 125 12.33 5.43 -16.62
CA ASN A 125 12.75 5.83 -17.95
C ASN A 125 12.71 4.61 -18.87
N VAL A 126 12.06 4.75 -20.02
CA VAL A 126 11.90 3.69 -21.00
C VAL A 126 12.62 4.13 -22.27
N THR A 127 13.58 3.34 -22.73
CA THR A 127 14.29 3.63 -23.99
C THR A 127 14.30 2.43 -24.92
N HIS A 128 14.50 2.72 -26.19
CA HIS A 128 14.44 1.74 -27.28
C HIS A 128 15.79 1.75 -28.01
N PRO A 129 16.79 1.01 -27.51
CA PRO A 129 18.09 0.95 -28.20
C PRO A 129 17.98 0.26 -29.58
N SER A 130 16.92 -0.50 -29.83
CA SER A 130 16.55 -1.00 -31.15
C SER A 130 15.02 -1.15 -31.27
N THR A 131 14.51 -1.43 -32.48
CA THR A 131 13.07 -1.70 -32.70
C THR A 131 12.57 -2.95 -31.98
N ALA A 132 13.47 -3.86 -31.59
CA ALA A 132 13.14 -5.14 -30.95
C ALA A 132 13.44 -5.15 -29.43
N SER A 133 14.06 -4.11 -28.87
CA SER A 133 14.47 -4.10 -27.47
C SER A 133 13.96 -2.87 -26.73
N ILE A 134 13.40 -3.12 -25.54
CA ILE A 134 12.97 -2.10 -24.59
C ILE A 134 13.85 -2.23 -23.35
N THR A 135 14.45 -1.12 -22.95
CA THR A 135 15.28 -1.03 -21.76
C THR A 135 14.64 -0.09 -20.75
N PHE A 136 14.74 -0.45 -19.48
CA PHE A 136 14.23 0.30 -18.35
C PHE A 136 15.38 0.80 -17.47
N GLY A 137 15.17 1.97 -16.89
CA GLY A 137 16.03 2.54 -15.86
C GLY A 137 15.27 3.50 -14.98
N SER A 138 15.95 4.05 -13.98
CA SER A 138 15.42 5.19 -13.24
C SER A 138 15.38 6.43 -14.14
N ALA A 139 14.43 7.34 -13.91
CA ALA A 139 14.43 8.64 -14.57
C ALA A 139 15.25 9.71 -13.83
N MET A 140 15.89 9.35 -12.71
CA MET A 140 16.81 10.25 -12.03
C MET A 140 18.01 10.60 -12.93
N PRO A 141 18.37 11.89 -13.10
CA PRO A 141 19.52 12.29 -13.90
C PRO A 141 20.81 11.60 -13.44
N GLY A 142 21.58 11.06 -14.40
CA GLY A 142 22.83 10.35 -14.14
C GLY A 142 22.67 8.88 -13.74
N SER A 143 21.44 8.34 -13.70
CA SER A 143 21.22 6.91 -13.46
C SER A 143 21.51 6.06 -14.71
N THR A 144 21.94 4.82 -14.48
CA THR A 144 22.19 3.85 -15.55
C THR A 144 20.91 3.06 -15.87
N GLN A 145 20.74 2.73 -17.15
CA GLN A 145 19.70 1.81 -17.59
C GLN A 145 20.20 0.38 -17.44
N THR A 146 19.50 -0.45 -16.68
CA THR A 146 20.04 -1.72 -16.18
C THR A 146 19.14 -2.93 -16.40
N SER A 147 17.93 -2.75 -16.93
CA SER A 147 16.97 -3.86 -17.12
C SER A 147 16.42 -3.88 -18.53
N THR A 148 16.27 -5.07 -19.12
CA THR A 148 15.74 -5.26 -20.48
C THR A 148 14.46 -6.09 -20.44
N LEU A 149 13.50 -5.75 -21.29
CA LEU A 149 12.27 -6.54 -21.41
C LEU A 149 12.56 -7.84 -22.15
N VAL A 150 12.41 -8.98 -21.47
CA VAL A 150 12.75 -10.30 -22.06
C VAL A 150 11.51 -10.99 -22.65
N ASN A 151 10.34 -10.92 -21.99
CA ASN A 151 9.08 -11.55 -22.41
C ASN A 151 7.87 -10.90 -21.72
N SER A 152 6.66 -11.05 -22.30
CA SER A 152 5.38 -10.68 -21.66
C SER A 152 4.45 -11.92 -21.53
N PRO A 153 4.48 -12.64 -20.39
CA PRO A 153 3.81 -13.94 -20.27
C PRO A 153 2.28 -13.90 -20.12
N THR A 154 1.67 -12.73 -19.86
CA THR A 154 0.22 -12.66 -19.64
C THR A 154 -0.39 -11.30 -19.94
N LYS A 155 -1.40 -11.25 -20.80
CA LYS A 155 -2.33 -10.12 -20.95
C LYS A 155 -3.54 -10.41 -20.07
N ALA A 156 -3.44 -10.10 -18.78
CA ALA A 156 -4.54 -10.34 -17.87
C ALA A 156 -5.63 -9.28 -18.08
N ALA A 157 -6.57 -9.59 -18.98
CA ALA A 157 -7.72 -8.80 -19.42
C ALA A 157 -7.43 -7.40 -19.98
N ALA A 158 -8.25 -6.98 -20.94
CA ALA A 158 -8.18 -5.64 -21.52
C ALA A 158 -8.35 -4.57 -20.41
N PRO A 159 -7.79 -3.35 -20.58
CA PRO A 159 -8.28 -2.21 -19.80
C PRO A 159 -9.81 -2.17 -19.93
N PRO A 160 -10.56 -1.73 -18.91
CA PRO A 160 -12.01 -1.57 -19.07
C PRO A 160 -12.20 -0.78 -20.37
N THR A 161 -12.91 -1.39 -21.33
CA THR A 161 -13.39 -0.68 -22.52
C THR A 161 -13.91 0.64 -22.02
N LYS A 162 -13.25 1.73 -22.43
CA LYS A 162 -13.68 3.09 -22.16
C LYS A 162 -15.17 3.10 -22.44
N ALA A 163 -15.98 3.18 -21.38
CA ALA A 163 -17.41 3.34 -21.54
C ALA A 163 -17.58 4.48 -22.53
N ALA A 164 -18.35 4.24 -23.59
CA ALA A 164 -18.71 5.29 -24.54
C ALA A 164 -19.09 6.52 -23.71
N ALA A 165 -18.51 7.68 -24.06
CA ALA A 165 -18.81 8.94 -23.40
C ALA A 165 -20.33 9.03 -23.22
N PRO A 166 -20.85 9.37 -22.01
CA PRO A 166 -22.28 9.50 -21.83
C PRO A 166 -22.78 10.50 -22.88
N THR A 167 -23.67 10.04 -23.77
CA THR A 167 -24.40 10.92 -24.67
C THR A 167 -25.03 12.00 -23.80
N LYS A 168 -24.70 13.26 -24.10
CA LYS A 168 -25.18 14.46 -23.41
C LYS A 168 -26.66 14.28 -23.04
N ALA A 169 -26.92 14.04 -21.76
CA ALA A 169 -28.28 13.94 -21.26
C ALA A 169 -28.99 15.27 -21.56
N ALA A 170 -30.20 15.17 -22.09
CA ALA A 170 -31.07 16.32 -22.30
C ALA A 170 -31.23 17.10 -20.97
N ALA A 171 -31.28 18.43 -21.07
CA ALA A 171 -31.39 19.32 -19.91
C ALA A 171 -32.57 18.90 -19.00
N PRO A 172 -32.41 18.93 -17.67
CA PRO A 172 -33.47 18.52 -16.76
C PRO A 172 -34.67 19.46 -16.91
N THR A 173 -35.84 18.89 -17.14
CA THR A 173 -37.12 19.63 -17.07
C THR A 173 -37.33 20.09 -15.63
N LYS A 174 -37.64 21.37 -15.47
CA LYS A 174 -37.89 22.04 -14.18
C LYS A 174 -38.97 21.29 -13.40
N ALA A 175 -38.60 20.65 -12.29
CA ALA A 175 -39.54 20.03 -11.38
C ALA A 175 -40.40 21.10 -10.67
N ALA A 176 -41.69 20.81 -10.50
CA ALA A 176 -42.65 21.66 -9.83
C ALA A 176 -42.27 21.89 -8.35
N ALA A 177 -42.56 23.09 -7.85
CA ALA A 177 -42.23 23.52 -6.49
C ALA A 177 -42.89 22.63 -5.42
N PRO A 178 -42.21 22.31 -4.31
CA PRO A 178 -42.77 21.50 -3.24
C PRO A 178 -43.85 22.28 -2.48
N THR A 179 -44.96 21.61 -2.21
CA THR A 179 -46.04 22.13 -1.37
C THR A 179 -45.58 22.17 0.10
N LYS A 180 -45.86 23.30 0.77
CA LYS A 180 -45.45 23.61 2.15
C LYS A 180 -45.98 22.56 3.14
N ALA A 181 -45.09 21.82 3.77
CA ALA A 181 -45.43 20.93 4.88
C ALA A 181 -45.79 21.75 6.15
N ALA A 182 -46.80 21.27 6.89
CA ALA A 182 -47.30 21.90 8.11
C ALA A 182 -46.24 21.93 9.23
N ALA A 183 -46.30 22.97 10.06
CA ALA A 183 -45.33 23.23 11.14
C ALA A 183 -45.39 22.16 12.25
N PRO A 184 -44.24 21.74 12.81
CA PRO A 184 -44.21 20.82 13.93
C PRO A 184 -44.69 21.48 15.23
N THR A 185 -45.53 20.77 15.97
CA THR A 185 -46.02 21.16 17.30
C THR A 185 -44.91 21.04 18.34
N LYS A 186 -44.80 22.05 19.21
CA LYS A 186 -43.79 22.18 20.27
C LYS A 186 -43.91 21.06 21.31
N ALA A 187 -42.89 20.21 21.43
CA ALA A 187 -42.76 19.25 22.54
C ALA A 187 -42.03 19.88 23.74
N ALA A 188 -42.41 19.43 24.93
CA ALA A 188 -42.15 20.05 26.23
C ALA A 188 -40.68 20.02 26.72
N ALA A 189 -40.39 20.90 27.69
CA ALA A 189 -39.09 21.18 28.28
C ALA A 189 -38.41 19.96 28.96
N PRO A 190 -37.06 19.93 29.04
CA PRO A 190 -36.32 18.83 29.67
C PRO A 190 -36.51 18.82 31.19
N THR A 191 -36.81 17.65 31.74
CA THR A 191 -36.82 17.42 33.19
C THR A 191 -35.40 17.33 33.72
N LYS A 192 -35.16 18.01 34.85
CA LYS A 192 -33.90 18.19 35.56
C LYS A 192 -33.21 16.86 35.91
N ALA A 193 -31.90 16.80 35.67
CA ALA A 193 -31.03 15.68 36.04
C ALA A 193 -31.04 15.40 37.55
N ALA A 194 -31.17 14.13 37.93
CA ALA A 194 -30.90 13.66 39.29
C ALA A 194 -29.38 13.54 39.50
N ALA A 195 -28.92 14.00 40.67
CA ALA A 195 -27.52 14.04 41.08
C ALA A 195 -26.91 12.63 41.28
N PRO A 196 -25.59 12.44 41.06
CA PRO A 196 -24.93 11.17 41.33
C PRO A 196 -24.85 10.92 42.84
N THR A 197 -25.34 9.75 43.26
CA THR A 197 -25.24 9.25 44.63
C THR A 197 -23.79 8.85 44.93
N LYS A 198 -23.27 9.34 46.04
CA LYS A 198 -21.92 9.07 46.58
C LYS A 198 -21.87 7.67 47.24
N ALA A 199 -20.91 6.83 46.84
CA ALA A 199 -20.44 5.64 47.54
C ALA A 199 -19.02 5.31 47.05
N ALA A 200 -18.07 4.73 47.78
CA ALA A 200 -17.70 4.67 49.19
C ALA A 200 -16.16 4.45 49.16
N ALA A 201 -15.44 4.84 50.21
CA ALA A 201 -13.97 4.86 50.25
C ALA A 201 -13.31 3.47 50.06
N PRO A 202 -12.07 3.39 49.53
CA PRO A 202 -11.36 2.12 49.37
C PRO A 202 -10.83 1.62 50.72
N THR A 203 -11.15 0.37 51.04
CA THR A 203 -10.58 -0.38 52.16
C THR A 203 -9.12 -0.76 51.85
N VAL A 204 -8.23 -0.43 52.79
CA VAL A 204 -6.82 -0.81 52.83
C VAL A 204 -6.68 -2.31 53.15
N ALA A 205 -5.91 -3.04 52.35
CA ALA A 205 -5.37 -4.36 52.72
C ALA A 205 -3.95 -4.55 52.14
N THR A 206 -2.98 -4.34 53.03
CA THR A 206 -1.69 -5.06 53.22
C THR A 206 -1.04 -5.81 52.04
N THR A 207 0.15 -5.34 51.64
CA THR A 207 1.28 -6.09 51.05
C THR A 207 1.92 -7.01 52.12
N PRO A 208 2.70 -8.09 51.81
CA PRO A 208 3.89 -8.06 50.93
C PRO A 208 4.25 -9.31 50.10
N SER A 209 5.24 -9.09 49.22
CA SER A 209 6.30 -10.00 48.72
C SER A 209 6.27 -10.46 47.25
N ASP A 210 7.34 -10.00 46.57
CA ASP A 210 8.13 -10.62 45.49
C ASP A 210 7.67 -10.66 44.03
N ALA A 211 8.19 -9.68 43.26
CA ALA A 211 8.66 -9.87 41.88
C ALA A 211 9.89 -8.98 41.61
N PRO A 212 11.09 -9.52 41.30
CA PRO A 212 12.26 -8.70 41.00
C PRO A 212 12.40 -8.52 39.48
N GLY A 213 12.45 -7.27 39.01
CA GLY A 213 12.89 -7.03 37.62
C GLY A 213 12.39 -5.74 36.97
N SER A 214 12.79 -4.58 37.48
CA SER A 214 12.70 -3.37 36.64
C SER A 214 13.68 -2.24 37.00
N ALA A 215 14.26 -2.22 38.21
CA ALA A 215 15.20 -1.16 38.59
C ALA A 215 16.65 -1.39 38.10
N SER A 216 17.11 -2.64 38.00
CA SER A 216 18.50 -2.95 37.63
C SER A 216 18.81 -2.71 36.15
N SER A 217 17.80 -2.81 35.28
CA SER A 217 17.96 -2.57 33.83
C SER A 217 18.28 -1.11 33.53
N LEU A 218 17.63 -0.17 34.23
CA LEU A 218 17.77 1.26 33.95
C LEU A 218 19.11 1.83 34.45
N LEU A 219 19.58 1.38 35.61
CA LEU A 219 20.91 1.72 36.15
C LEU A 219 22.03 1.15 35.30
N HIS A 220 21.89 -0.09 34.82
CA HIS A 220 22.87 -0.71 33.92
C HIS A 220 22.92 0.03 32.58
N ARG A 221 21.76 0.42 32.03
CA ARG A 221 21.67 1.24 30.81
C ARG A 221 22.28 2.63 31.00
N GLN A 222 22.05 3.29 32.15
CA GLN A 222 22.66 4.59 32.46
C GLN A 222 24.19 4.50 32.64
N MET A 223 24.71 3.42 33.22
CA MET A 223 26.16 3.21 33.34
C MET A 223 26.82 3.01 31.97
N ILE A 224 26.21 2.22 31.08
CA ILE A 224 26.73 2.00 29.72
C ILE A 224 26.76 3.33 28.94
N LEU A 225 25.70 4.14 29.04
CA LEU A 225 25.63 5.44 28.37
C LEU A 225 26.69 6.42 28.90
N ARG A 226 26.95 6.46 30.21
CA ARG A 226 28.04 7.27 30.79
C ARG A 226 29.42 6.84 30.30
N HIS A 227 29.68 5.52 30.19
CA HIS A 227 30.96 5.03 29.72
C HIS A 227 31.21 5.38 28.24
N GLN A 228 30.18 5.25 27.40
CA GLN A 228 30.24 5.62 25.98
C GLN A 228 30.48 7.12 25.81
N MET A 229 29.78 7.97 26.57
CA MET A 229 29.96 9.42 26.55
C MET A 229 31.38 9.86 26.95
N ASN A 230 31.98 9.21 27.95
CA ASN A 230 33.36 9.50 28.35
C ASN A 230 34.39 9.10 27.29
N ARG A 231 34.17 8.01 26.54
CA ARG A 231 35.05 7.62 25.43
C ARG A 231 34.99 8.59 24.26
N VAL A 232 33.81 9.07 23.91
CA VAL A 232 33.64 10.09 22.86
C VAL A 232 34.32 11.41 23.28
N ARG A 233 34.20 11.80 24.56
CA ARG A 233 34.84 13.01 25.09
C ARG A 233 36.37 12.93 25.11
N ALA A 234 36.95 11.74 25.34
CA ALA A 234 38.39 11.52 25.26
C ALA A 234 38.94 11.62 23.82
N HIS A 235 38.14 11.24 22.82
CA HIS A 235 38.52 11.36 21.41
C HIS A 235 38.34 12.77 20.82
N LEU A 236 37.54 13.64 21.45
CA LEU A 236 37.31 15.02 21.00
C LEU A 236 38.22 16.08 21.64
N GLN A 237 39.19 15.72 22.50
CA GLN A 237 40.17 16.69 22.95
C GLN A 237 41.26 16.92 21.87
N PRO A 238 41.41 18.14 21.33
CA PRO A 238 42.50 18.42 20.40
C PRO A 238 43.84 18.32 21.13
N ARG A 239 44.77 17.55 20.56
CA ARG A 239 46.19 17.46 20.99
C ARG A 239 46.85 18.84 20.87
N VAL A 240 46.66 19.70 21.86
CA VAL A 240 47.50 20.87 22.10
C VAL A 240 48.34 20.54 23.32
N GLN A 241 49.54 19.99 23.08
CA GLN A 241 50.72 19.99 23.96
C GLN A 241 51.72 18.94 23.44
N GLN A 242 52.42 19.26 22.35
CA GLN A 242 53.74 18.70 22.05
C GLN A 242 54.44 19.55 20.98
N ARG A 243 54.74 20.81 21.34
CA ARG A 243 55.84 21.60 20.78
C ARG A 243 56.27 22.64 21.81
N ARG A 244 57.15 22.23 22.71
CA ARG A 244 58.29 23.02 23.17
C ARG A 244 59.43 22.06 23.45
#